data_AF-A0A159Z8H5-F1
#
_entry.id   AF-A0A159Z8H5-F1
#
_cell.length_a   1.000
_cell.length_b   1.000
_cell.length_c   1.000
_cell.angle_alpha   90.00
_cell.angle_beta   90.00
_cell.angle_gamma   90.00
#
_symmetry.space_group_name_H-M   'P 1'
#
loop_
_entity.id
_entity.type
_entity.pdbx_description
1 polymer ?
#
loop_
_entity_poly.entity_id
_entity_poly.type
_entity_poly.pdbx_seq_one_letter_code
_entity_poly.pdbx_strand_id
1 'polypeptide(L)'
;MGAGDGDGDDRVMPIFSSGQWAGTLPHTLAQAGSDDLMFLSGGGIMAHPGGPAAGLASVRQAHEAVVADMPLADHARTHPELAQAIATFGARG
;
A
#
# COMPACT_ATOMS: atom_id res chain seq x y z
N MET A 1 0.32 21.20 -37.77
CA MET A 1 -0.68 20.14 -37.49
C MET A 1 0.03 19.08 -36.66
N GLY A 2 -0.30 18.82 -35.39
CA GLY A 2 -1.06 19.55 -34.39
C GLY A 2 -0.21 19.53 -33.10
N ALA A 3 -0.34 20.57 -32.27
CA ALA A 3 0.21 20.52 -30.92
C ALA A 3 -0.44 19.34 -30.20
N GLY A 4 0.35 18.50 -29.52
CA GLY A 4 -0.21 17.48 -28.66
C GLY A 4 -1.06 18.17 -27.61
N ASP A 5 -2.36 17.85 -27.62
CA ASP A 5 -3.32 18.40 -26.67
C ASP A 5 -2.89 18.00 -25.26
N GLY A 6 -2.29 18.95 -24.54
CA GLY A 6 -2.18 18.88 -23.10
C GLY A 6 -3.57 19.01 -22.53
N ASP A 7 -4.17 17.88 -22.16
CA ASP A 7 -5.35 17.88 -21.29
C ASP A 7 -4.87 18.31 -19.90
N GLY A 8 -4.84 19.63 -19.70
CA GLY A 8 -4.25 20.33 -18.57
C GLY A 8 -5.00 20.10 -17.27
N ASP A 9 -4.88 18.89 -16.72
CA ASP A 9 -5.26 18.60 -15.35
C ASP A 9 -3.98 18.41 -14.54
N ASP A 10 -3.35 19.54 -14.14
CA ASP A 10 -2.19 19.61 -13.25
C ASP A 10 -2.60 19.21 -11.81
N ARG A 11 -3.17 18.01 -11.67
CA ARG A 11 -3.68 17.50 -10.41
C ARG A 11 -2.52 17.20 -9.49
N VAL A 12 -2.62 17.74 -8.29
CA VAL A 12 -1.70 17.42 -7.22
C VAL A 12 -1.85 15.93 -6.89
N MET A 13 -0.76 15.18 -7.01
CA MET A 13 -0.70 13.79 -6.60
C MET A 13 -0.86 13.69 -5.08
N PRO A 14 -1.87 12.96 -4.56
CA PRO A 14 -1.96 12.69 -3.13
C PRO A 14 -0.79 11.82 -2.67
N ILE A 15 -0.07 12.25 -1.64
CA ILE A 15 1.07 11.51 -1.10
C ILE A 15 0.81 11.22 0.38
N PHE A 16 0.76 9.93 0.73
CA PHE A 16 0.63 9.46 2.10
C PHE A 16 1.95 8.86 2.57
N SER A 17 2.45 9.37 3.68
CA SER A 17 3.73 8.96 4.28
C SER A 17 3.58 8.89 5.81
N SER A 18 4.66 8.50 6.49
CA SER A 18 4.74 8.29 7.94
C SER A 18 3.87 7.16 8.47
N GLY A 19 4.47 6.23 9.22
CA GLY A 19 3.75 5.11 9.84
C GLY A 19 3.08 4.13 8.87
N GLN A 20 3.24 4.30 7.56
CA GLN A 20 2.61 3.46 6.55
C GLN A 20 3.26 2.07 6.51
N TRP A 21 2.43 1.04 6.42
CA TRP A 21 2.81 -0.36 6.21
C TRP A 21 1.63 -1.10 5.56
N ALA A 22 1.79 -2.37 5.19
CA ALA A 22 0.77 -3.13 4.45
C ALA A 22 -0.66 -3.03 5.04
N GLY A 23 -0.80 -3.08 6.36
CA GLY A 23 -2.09 -3.03 7.05
C GLY A 23 -2.78 -1.66 7.09
N THR A 24 -2.07 -0.55 6.84
CA THR A 24 -2.71 0.78 6.78
C THR A 24 -3.28 1.11 5.41
N LEU A 25 -2.83 0.39 4.37
CA LEU A 25 -3.22 0.64 2.98
C LEU A 25 -4.74 0.62 2.73
N PRO A 26 -5.54 -0.33 3.25
CA PRO A 26 -6.98 -0.33 3.04
C PRO A 26 -7.66 0.95 3.57
N HIS A 27 -7.23 1.42 4.75
CA HIS A 27 -7.75 2.65 5.31
C HIS A 27 -7.35 3.86 4.46
N THR A 28 -6.09 3.94 4.03
CA THR A 28 -5.61 5.03 3.16
C THR A 28 -6.38 5.08 1.85
N LEU A 29 -6.58 3.96 1.17
CA LEU A 29 -7.33 3.89 -0.09
C LEU A 29 -8.80 4.28 0.12
N ALA A 30 -9.42 3.81 1.21
CA ALA A 30 -10.80 4.19 1.54
C ALA A 30 -10.95 5.69 1.82
N GLN A 31 -9.97 6.33 2.47
CA GLN A 31 -9.99 7.78 2.72
C GLN A 31 -9.64 8.59 1.47
N ALA A 32 -8.72 8.10 0.63
CA ALA A 32 -8.36 8.74 -0.63
C ALA A 32 -9.48 8.63 -1.68
N GLY A 33 -10.29 7.57 -1.62
CA GLY A 33 -11.34 7.28 -2.59
C GLY A 33 -10.84 6.87 -3.97
N SER A 34 -9.54 6.58 -4.11
CA SER A 34 -8.85 6.21 -5.34
C SER A 34 -7.52 5.51 -5.02
N ASP A 35 -7.03 4.69 -5.94
CA ASP A 35 -5.67 4.11 -5.94
C ASP A 35 -4.63 4.98 -6.69
N ASP A 36 -5.08 6.08 -7.31
CA ASP A 36 -4.23 7.12 -7.89
C ASP A 36 -3.58 8.00 -6.80
N LEU A 37 -2.62 7.41 -6.09
CA LEU A 37 -1.87 8.02 -4.99
C LEU A 37 -0.44 7.49 -4.88
N MET A 38 0.39 8.18 -4.12
CA MET A 38 1.69 7.67 -3.67
C MET A 38 1.60 7.21 -2.21
N PHE A 39 1.87 5.92 -2.00
CA PHE A 39 1.92 5.30 -0.67
C PHE A 39 3.37 5.05 -0.25
N LEU A 40 3.90 5.91 0.63
CA LEU A 40 5.31 5.91 1.00
C LEU A 40 5.55 5.19 2.34
N SER A 41 5.82 3.89 2.25
CA SER A 41 6.08 3.02 3.40
C SER A 41 7.58 2.86 3.70
N GLY A 42 8.22 3.89 4.25
CA GLY A 42 9.64 3.81 4.62
C GLY A 42 9.91 2.78 5.72
N GLY A 43 9.41 3.05 6.94
CA GLY A 43 9.56 2.16 8.08
C GLY A 43 8.87 0.81 7.90
N GLY A 44 7.67 0.80 7.30
CA GLY A 44 6.91 -0.44 7.07
C GLY A 44 7.58 -1.42 6.10
N ILE A 45 8.35 -0.92 5.13
CA ILE A 45 9.16 -1.77 4.24
C ILE A 45 10.47 -2.16 4.92
N MET A 46 11.22 -1.18 5.45
CA MET A 46 12.58 -1.42 5.93
C MET A 46 12.64 -2.24 7.23
N ALA A 47 11.63 -2.13 8.10
CA ALA A 47 11.57 -2.86 9.37
C ALA A 47 10.88 -4.24 9.26
N HIS A 48 10.54 -4.69 8.05
CA HIS A 48 9.89 -5.98 7.85
C HIS A 48 10.82 -7.14 8.27
N PRO A 49 10.32 -8.18 8.99
CA PRO A 49 11.18 -9.26 9.51
C PRO A 49 11.84 -10.11 8.41
N GLY A 50 11.19 -10.24 7.25
CA GLY A 50 11.77 -10.86 6.05
C GLY A 50 12.71 -9.94 5.24
N GLY A 51 13.05 -8.75 5.76
CA GLY A 51 13.86 -7.74 5.10
C GLY A 51 13.10 -6.88 4.08
N PRO A 52 13.77 -5.87 3.47
CA PRO A 52 13.11 -4.86 2.62
C PRO A 52 12.34 -5.41 1.42
N ALA A 53 12.85 -6.46 0.77
CA ALA A 53 12.16 -7.09 -0.35
C ALA A 53 10.81 -7.70 0.07
N ALA A 54 10.78 -8.39 1.21
CA ALA A 54 9.54 -8.90 1.79
C ALA A 54 8.62 -7.77 2.26
N GLY A 55 9.18 -6.67 2.78
CA GLY A 55 8.42 -5.46 3.11
C GLY A 55 7.67 -4.89 1.90
N LEU A 56 8.35 -4.73 0.76
CA LEU A 56 7.72 -4.28 -0.48
C LEU A 56 6.66 -5.28 -0.98
N ALA A 57 6.95 -6.58 -0.92
CA ALA A 57 6.00 -7.63 -1.29
C ALA A 57 4.72 -7.56 -0.44
N SER A 58 4.84 -7.34 0.87
CA SER A 58 3.69 -7.23 1.78
C SER A 58 2.76 -6.07 1.40
N VAL A 59 3.30 -4.92 0.96
CA VAL A 59 2.50 -3.76 0.52
C VAL A 59 1.79 -4.06 -0.80
N ARG A 60 2.46 -4.75 -1.74
CA ARG A 60 1.85 -5.17 -3.00
C ARG A 60 0.73 -6.19 -2.78
N GLN A 61 0.96 -7.18 -1.93
CA GLN A 61 -0.05 -8.18 -1.56
C GLN A 61 -1.26 -7.53 -0.86
N ALA A 62 -1.03 -6.52 -0.01
CA ALA A 62 -2.13 -5.75 0.57
C ALA A 62 -2.93 -4.99 -0.50
N HIS A 63 -2.25 -4.38 -1.49
CA HIS A 63 -2.92 -3.71 -2.60
C HIS A 63 -3.75 -4.70 -3.44
N GLU A 64 -3.19 -5.86 -3.78
CA GLU A 64 -3.88 -6.94 -4.49
C GLU A 64 -5.14 -7.40 -3.75
N ALA A 65 -5.05 -7.57 -2.43
CA ALA A 65 -6.20 -7.91 -1.59
C ALA A 65 -7.28 -6.82 -1.64
N VAL A 66 -6.91 -5.54 -1.51
CA VAL A 66 -7.88 -4.42 -1.54
C VAL A 66 -8.57 -4.32 -2.90
N VAL A 67 -7.82 -4.40 -4.00
CA VAL A 67 -8.39 -4.36 -5.36
C VAL A 67 -9.32 -5.54 -5.63
N ALA A 68 -9.05 -6.70 -5.02
CA ALA A 68 -9.89 -7.89 -5.10
C ALA A 68 -11.05 -7.92 -4.10
N ASP A 69 -11.30 -6.84 -3.34
CA ASP A 69 -12.28 -6.76 -2.24
C ASP A 69 -12.13 -7.92 -1.22
N MET A 70 -10.89 -8.29 -0.94
CA MET A 70 -10.52 -9.38 -0.04
C MET A 70 -9.98 -8.83 1.29
N PRO A 71 -10.46 -9.32 2.45
CA PRO A 71 -9.86 -8.97 3.73
C PRO A 71 -8.37 -9.34 3.77
N LEU A 72 -7.53 -8.44 4.30
CA LEU A 72 -6.09 -8.70 4.42
C LEU A 72 -5.78 -9.98 5.19
N ALA A 73 -6.58 -10.29 6.22
CA ALA A 73 -6.43 -11.50 7.02
C ALA A 73 -6.63 -12.79 6.18
N ASP A 74 -7.54 -12.77 5.21
CA ASP A 74 -7.78 -13.91 4.32
C ASP A 74 -6.65 -14.04 3.30
N HIS A 75 -6.24 -12.92 2.70
CA HIS A 75 -5.15 -12.91 1.72
C HIS A 75 -3.82 -13.33 2.36
N ALA A 76 -3.56 -12.93 3.62
CA ALA A 76 -2.38 -13.30 4.38
C ALA A 76 -2.22 -14.81 4.59
N ARG A 77 -3.29 -15.61 4.50
CA ARG A 77 -3.22 -17.06 4.71
C ARG A 77 -2.31 -17.78 3.71
N THR A 78 -2.15 -17.22 2.51
CA THR A 78 -1.29 -17.77 1.44
C THR A 78 -0.13 -16.85 1.07
N HIS A 79 0.00 -15.71 1.73
CA HIS A 79 0.99 -14.67 1.44
C HIS A 79 1.84 -14.41 2.69
N PRO A 80 2.98 -15.11 2.82
CA PRO A 80 3.76 -15.09 4.06
C PRO A 80 4.32 -13.71 4.41
N GLU A 81 4.64 -12.86 3.42
CA GLU A 81 5.13 -11.51 3.65
C GLU A 81 4.02 -10.62 4.24
N LEU A 82 2.81 -10.65 3.68
CA LEU A 82 1.65 -9.95 4.27
C LEU A 82 1.34 -10.44 5.68
N ALA A 83 1.36 -11.76 5.91
CA ALA A 83 1.15 -12.33 7.24
C ALA A 83 2.19 -11.85 8.26
N GLN A 84 3.46 -11.83 7.86
CA GLN A 84 4.56 -11.32 8.68
C GLN A 84 4.41 -9.84 9.01
N ALA A 85 4.01 -9.02 8.04
CA ALA A 85 3.75 -7.59 8.25
C ALA A 85 2.62 -7.38 9.28
N ILE A 86 1.49 -8.10 9.14
CA ILE A 86 0.36 -8.04 10.09
C ILE A 86 0.80 -8.43 11.50
N ALA A 87 1.54 -9.54 11.63
CA ALA A 87 2.04 -9.99 12.93
C ALA A 87 3.02 -8.99 13.57
N THR A 88 3.82 -8.29 12.76
CA THR A 88 4.87 -7.38 13.26
C THR A 88 4.32 -6.00 13.65
N PHE A 89 3.38 -5.47 12.87
CA PHE A 89 2.93 -4.09 13.00
C PHE A 89 1.47 -3.96 13.46
N GLY A 90 0.64 -5.00 13.30
CA GLY A 90 -0.79 -4.97 13.60
C GLY A 90 -1.12 -4.86 15.09
N ALA A 91 -0.18 -5.16 15.99
CA ALA A 91 -0.36 -4.97 17.43
C ALA A 91 0.08 -3.58 17.95
N ARG A 92 0.66 -2.75 17.07
CA ARG A 92 1.18 -1.40 17.41
C ARG A 92 0.22 -0.27 17.02
N GLY A 93 -0.94 -0.59 16.46
CA GLY A 93 -1.97 0.36 16.00
C GLY A 93 -3.31 0.13 16.66
#